data_AF-A0A151J290-F1
#
_entry.id   AF-A0A151J290-F1
#
_cell.length_a   1.000
_cell.length_b   1.000
_cell.length_c   1.000
_cell.angle_alpha   90.00
_cell.angle_beta   90.00
_cell.angle_gamma   90.00
#
_symmetry.space_group_name_H-M   'P 1'
#
loop_
_entity.id
_entity.type
_entity.pdbx_description
1 polymer ?
#
loop_
_entity_poly.entity_id
_entity_poly.type
_entity_poly.pdbx_seq_one_letter_code
_entity_poly.pdbx_strand_id
1 'polypeptide(L)'
;RLVSNYNARKHRTISMRPVDVTPGIADRLLVTVYNRVKIAAPARYKVGDSVRVSKFKTVFDKGYTPNWTAEVFKIIEVQQTNPVTYLLQDSRGEPIAGGFYEYELHSVANPDVHLVEKVLRKRGNEVYVKWLGFDNSYNSWIHKDNVL
;
A
#
# COMPACT_ATOMS: atom_id res chain seq x y z
N ARG A 1 -34.56 -22.34 11.93
CA ARG A 1 -34.71 -23.17 10.71
C ARG A 1 -33.54 -23.03 9.73
N LEU A 2 -32.97 -21.84 9.53
CA LEU A 2 -31.84 -21.64 8.60
C LEU A 2 -30.54 -22.34 9.08
N VAL A 3 -30.12 -22.10 10.32
CA VAL A 3 -28.89 -22.68 10.89
C VAL A 3 -28.94 -24.21 10.94
N SER A 4 -30.07 -24.77 11.37
CA SER A 4 -30.28 -26.22 11.41
C SER A 4 -30.20 -26.87 10.02
N ASN A 5 -30.78 -26.22 9.00
CA ASN A 5 -30.75 -26.71 7.63
C ASN A 5 -29.33 -26.61 7.02
N TYR A 6 -28.61 -25.53 7.31
CA TYR A 6 -27.22 -25.34 6.87
C TYR A 6 -26.31 -26.42 7.47
N ASN A 7 -26.37 -26.60 8.80
CA ASN A 7 -25.53 -27.55 9.52
C ASN A 7 -25.83 -29.01 9.17
N ALA A 8 -27.07 -29.33 8.78
CA ALA A 8 -27.49 -30.67 8.37
C ALA A 8 -27.29 -30.96 6.87
N ARG A 9 -26.93 -29.97 6.04
CA ARG A 9 -26.72 -30.16 4.60
C ARG A 9 -25.28 -30.57 4.32
N LYS A 10 -25.09 -31.55 3.44
CA LYS A 10 -23.76 -31.91 2.93
C LYS A 10 -23.21 -30.77 2.08
N HIS A 11 -22.06 -30.23 2.45
CA HIS A 11 -21.39 -29.16 1.69
C HIS A 11 -20.46 -29.75 0.64
N ARG A 12 -20.47 -29.21 -0.58
CA ARG A 12 -19.66 -29.69 -1.71
C ARG A 12 -18.16 -29.67 -1.42
N THR A 13 -17.68 -28.60 -0.79
CA THR A 13 -16.25 -28.35 -0.53
C THR A 13 -15.61 -29.40 0.38
N ILE A 14 -16.27 -29.75 1.48
CA ILE A 14 -15.79 -30.75 2.45
C ILE A 14 -16.42 -32.13 2.25
N SER A 15 -17.39 -32.26 1.34
CA SER A 15 -18.20 -33.45 1.12
C SER A 15 -18.80 -34.05 2.41
N MET A 16 -19.13 -33.20 3.40
CA MET A 16 -19.65 -33.58 4.71
C MET A 16 -20.61 -32.52 5.24
N ARG A 17 -21.44 -32.86 6.23
CA ARG A 17 -22.29 -31.89 6.93
C ARG A 17 -21.45 -31.13 7.95
N PRO A 18 -21.62 -29.80 8.12
CA PRO A 18 -20.90 -29.04 9.14
C PRO A 18 -21.06 -29.62 10.55
N VAL A 19 -22.23 -30.18 10.88
CA VAL A 19 -22.50 -30.79 12.20
C VAL A 19 -21.67 -32.04 12.50
N ASP A 20 -21.17 -32.73 11.48
CA ASP A 20 -20.39 -33.98 11.65
C ASP A 20 -18.87 -33.70 11.72
N VAL A 21 -18.43 -32.44 11.64
CA VAL A 21 -17.01 -32.10 11.70
C VAL A 21 -16.49 -32.30 13.13
N THR A 22 -15.56 -33.23 13.31
CA THR A 22 -14.84 -33.44 14.57
C THR A 22 -13.41 -32.89 14.48
N PRO A 23 -12.77 -32.54 15.62
CA PRO A 23 -11.38 -32.05 15.62
C PRO A 23 -10.40 -33.01 14.91
N GLY A 24 -10.58 -34.33 15.05
CA GLY A 24 -9.70 -35.31 14.41
C GLY A 24 -9.83 -35.40 12.89
N ILE A 25 -10.92 -34.90 12.30
CA ILE A 25 -11.13 -34.88 10.84
C ILE A 25 -10.82 -33.50 10.26
N ALA A 26 -10.85 -32.44 11.09
CA ALA A 26 -10.69 -31.06 10.67
C ALA A 26 -9.40 -30.80 9.88
N ASP A 27 -8.26 -31.31 10.34
CA ASP A 27 -6.96 -31.09 9.67
C ASP A 27 -6.94 -31.65 8.25
N ARG A 28 -7.49 -32.85 8.06
CA ARG A 28 -7.61 -33.47 6.73
C ARG A 28 -8.50 -32.64 5.81
N LEU A 29 -9.59 -32.08 6.34
CA LEU A 29 -10.48 -31.21 5.56
C LEU A 29 -9.77 -29.92 5.18
N LEU A 30 -9.04 -29.28 6.09
CA LEU A 30 -8.29 -28.06 5.80
C LEU A 30 -7.27 -28.28 4.69
N VAL A 31 -6.50 -29.38 4.73
CA VAL A 31 -5.57 -29.74 3.66
C VAL A 31 -6.31 -29.92 2.33
N THR A 32 -7.47 -30.59 2.35
CA THR A 32 -8.27 -30.81 1.13
C THR A 32 -8.82 -29.50 0.55
N VAL A 33 -9.29 -28.59 1.41
CA VAL A 33 -9.91 -27.33 1.00
C VAL A 33 -8.88 -26.31 0.51
N TYR A 34 -7.72 -26.27 1.16
CA TYR A 34 -6.67 -25.27 0.90
C TYR A 34 -5.47 -25.85 0.14
N ASN A 35 -5.63 -26.94 -0.62
CA ASN A 35 -4.58 -27.54 -1.44
C ASN A 35 -4.24 -26.76 -2.72
N ARG A 36 -4.96 -25.67 -3.04
CA ARG A 36 -4.72 -24.91 -4.27
C ARG A 36 -3.37 -24.22 -4.18
N VAL A 37 -2.46 -24.57 -5.09
CA VAL A 37 -1.17 -23.90 -5.25
C VAL A 37 -1.41 -22.42 -5.52
N LYS A 38 -0.92 -21.58 -4.61
CA LYS A 38 -0.99 -20.13 -4.71
C LYS A 38 0.24 -19.65 -5.50
N ILE A 39 0.08 -19.47 -6.80
CA ILE A 39 1.13 -18.86 -7.65
C ILE A 39 0.98 -17.35 -7.56
N ALA A 40 1.98 -16.67 -7.03
CA ALA A 40 2.04 -15.22 -7.07
C ALA A 40 2.27 -14.75 -8.52
N ALA A 41 1.58 -13.69 -8.92
CA ALA A 41 1.87 -13.02 -10.18
C ALA A 41 3.31 -12.46 -10.14
N PRO A 42 3.99 -12.32 -11.29
CA PRO A 42 5.31 -11.69 -11.32
C PRO A 42 5.21 -10.25 -10.79
N ALA A 43 6.20 -9.85 -9.98
CA ALA A 43 6.29 -8.50 -9.45
C ALA A 43 6.49 -7.49 -10.57
N ARG A 44 5.65 -6.44 -10.62
CA ARG A 44 5.78 -5.34 -11.57
C ARG A 44 6.96 -4.42 -11.24
N TYR A 45 7.10 -4.06 -9.97
CA TYR A 45 8.15 -3.16 -9.49
C TYR A 45 9.36 -3.92 -8.95
N LYS A 46 10.49 -3.22 -8.87
CA LYS A 46 11.78 -3.74 -8.40
C LYS A 46 12.27 -2.95 -7.19
N VAL A 47 13.18 -3.57 -6.43
CA VAL A 47 13.91 -2.88 -5.36
C VAL A 47 14.65 -1.68 -5.96
N GLY A 48 14.48 -0.52 -5.34
CA GLY A 48 15.06 0.74 -5.77
C GLY A 48 14.12 1.64 -6.58
N ASP A 49 13.00 1.13 -7.07
CA ASP A 49 12.02 1.94 -7.80
C ASP A 49 11.42 3.02 -6.90
N SER A 50 11.22 4.21 -7.47
CA SER A 50 10.55 5.34 -6.81
C SER A 50 9.06 5.31 -7.10
N VAL A 51 8.25 5.33 -6.04
CA VAL A 51 6.80 5.18 -6.12
C VAL A 51 6.05 6.18 -5.24
N ARG A 52 4.81 6.50 -5.61
CA ARG A 52 3.82 7.15 -4.74
C ARG A 52 2.80 6.13 -4.27
N VAL A 53 2.25 6.36 -3.08
CA VAL A 53 1.24 5.50 -2.48
C VAL A 53 -0.14 6.09 -2.72
N SER A 54 -1.14 5.24 -2.93
CA SER A 54 -2.52 5.66 -3.08
C SER A 54 -3.05 6.28 -1.79
N LYS A 55 -3.83 7.36 -1.88
CA LYS A 55 -4.47 7.98 -0.73
C LYS A 55 -5.76 7.26 -0.39
N PHE A 56 -5.99 7.09 0.91
CA PHE A 56 -7.31 6.73 1.41
C PHE A 56 -8.30 7.87 1.13
N LYS A 57 -9.40 7.56 0.44
CA LYS A 57 -10.47 8.52 0.14
C LYS A 57 -11.61 8.38 1.11
N THR A 58 -12.05 9.51 1.64
CA THR A 58 -13.30 9.64 2.39
C THR A 58 -14.47 9.93 1.45
N VAL A 59 -15.70 9.71 1.93
CA VAL A 59 -16.94 9.88 1.14
C VAL A 59 -17.10 11.30 0.59
N PHE A 60 -16.50 12.29 1.24
CA PHE A 60 -16.62 13.71 0.88
C PHE A 60 -15.42 14.23 0.08
N ASP A 61 -14.45 13.37 -0.26
CA ASP A 61 -13.30 13.79 -1.05
C ASP A 61 -13.71 14.15 -2.47
N LYS A 62 -13.23 15.32 -2.89
CA LYS A 62 -13.61 15.88 -4.18
C LYS A 62 -12.88 15.14 -5.30
N GLY A 63 -13.60 14.78 -6.36
CA GLY A 63 -13.04 14.00 -7.48
C GLY A 63 -11.83 14.63 -8.19
N TYR A 64 -11.65 15.94 -8.09
CA TYR A 64 -10.52 16.66 -8.68
C TYR A 64 -9.26 16.65 -7.79
N THR A 65 -9.33 16.13 -6.57
CA THR A 65 -8.15 16.04 -5.69
C THR A 65 -7.26 14.87 -6.12
N PRO A 66 -5.92 14.99 -6.02
CA PRO A 66 -5.02 13.89 -6.39
C PRO A 66 -5.22 12.63 -5.55
N ASN A 67 -5.20 11.47 -6.20
CA ASN A 67 -5.38 10.14 -5.57
C ASN A 67 -4.10 9.55 -4.99
N TRP A 68 -2.96 10.23 -5.18
CA TRP A 68 -1.63 9.74 -4.80
C TRP A 68 -1.00 10.68 -3.78
N THR A 69 -0.14 10.15 -2.91
CA THR A 69 0.67 10.93 -1.96
C THR A 69 1.57 11.94 -2.71
N ALA A 70 1.85 13.07 -2.06
CA ALA A 70 2.86 14.01 -2.59
C ALA A 70 4.27 13.48 -2.35
N GLU A 71 4.47 12.82 -1.21
CA GLU A 71 5.71 12.12 -0.86
C GLU A 71 5.99 10.95 -1.79
N VAL A 72 7.27 10.81 -2.15
CA VAL A 72 7.83 9.74 -2.97
C VAL A 72 8.57 8.78 -2.04
N PHE A 73 8.26 7.50 -2.19
CA PHE A 73 8.85 6.43 -1.43
C PHE A 73 9.74 5.57 -2.33
N LYS A 74 10.64 4.82 -1.71
CA LYS A 74 11.52 3.89 -2.43
C LYS A 74 11.22 2.46 -2.01
N ILE A 75 11.13 1.55 -2.97
CA ILE A 75 10.94 0.12 -2.69
C ILE A 75 12.24 -0.44 -2.11
N ILE A 76 12.18 -0.99 -0.91
CA ILE A 76 13.32 -1.64 -0.25
C ILE A 76 13.29 -3.15 -0.42
N GLU A 77 12.10 -3.75 -0.52
CA GLU A 77 11.93 -5.20 -0.62
C GLU A 77 10.68 -5.56 -1.43
N VAL A 78 10.78 -6.64 -2.22
CA VAL A 78 9.67 -7.26 -2.94
C VAL A 78 9.38 -8.62 -2.31
N GLN A 79 8.23 -8.73 -1.67
CA GLN A 79 7.79 -9.94 -0.98
C GLN A 79 6.97 -10.83 -1.92
N GLN A 80 7.38 -12.09 -2.07
CA GLN A 80 6.71 -13.09 -2.91
C GLN A 80 5.47 -13.69 -2.22
N THR A 81 4.62 -12.84 -1.68
CA THR A 81 3.29 -13.16 -1.16
C THR A 81 2.31 -13.36 -2.33
N ASN A 82 1.09 -13.86 -2.05
CA ASN A 82 0.05 -13.96 -3.08
C ASN A 82 -1.18 -13.14 -2.66
N PRO A 83 -1.42 -11.96 -3.27
CA PRO A 83 -0.60 -11.32 -4.32
C PRO A 83 0.69 -10.70 -3.77
N VAL A 84 1.65 -10.35 -4.65
CA VAL A 84 2.95 -9.74 -4.29
C VAL A 84 2.75 -8.46 -3.49
N THR A 85 3.56 -8.28 -2.46
CA THR A 85 3.60 -7.08 -1.61
C THR A 85 4.97 -6.43 -1.61
N TYR A 86 5.01 -5.13 -1.33
CA TYR A 86 6.21 -4.30 -1.36
C TYR A 86 6.43 -3.62 -0.02
N LEU A 87 7.66 -3.63 0.48
CA LEU A 87 8.07 -2.79 1.60
C LEU A 87 8.71 -1.52 1.06
N LEU A 88 8.38 -0.39 1.67
CA LEU A 88 8.84 0.92 1.24
C LEU A 88 9.64 1.60 2.36
N GLN A 89 10.51 2.53 1.96
CA GLN A 89 11.10 3.53 2.86
C GLN A 89 10.71 4.94 2.41
N ASP A 90 10.73 5.87 3.35
CA ASP A 90 10.57 7.29 3.12
C ASP A 90 11.84 7.95 2.55
N SER A 91 11.78 9.27 2.36
CA SER A 91 12.91 10.05 1.84
C SER A 91 14.08 10.18 2.83
N ARG A 92 13.89 9.84 4.11
CA ARG A 92 14.92 9.91 5.17
C ARG A 92 15.67 8.60 5.37
N GLY A 93 15.20 7.51 4.76
CA GLY A 93 15.80 6.20 4.99
C GLY A 93 14.97 5.29 5.89
N GLU A 94 13.85 5.79 6.43
CA GLU A 94 13.08 5.07 7.43
C GLU A 94 12.04 4.17 6.74
N PRO A 95 12.00 2.87 7.09
CA PRO A 95 10.98 1.97 6.56
C PRO A 95 9.60 2.38 7.07
N ILE A 96 8.61 2.39 6.19
CA ILE A 96 7.23 2.64 6.59
C ILE A 96 6.54 1.33 6.96
N ALA A 97 5.59 1.41 7.90
CA ALA A 97 4.87 0.24 8.38
C ALA A 97 3.90 -0.31 7.32
N GLY A 98 3.93 -1.62 7.12
CA GLY A 98 3.01 -2.35 6.25
C GLY A 98 3.61 -2.79 4.91
N GLY A 99 2.98 -3.80 4.31
CA GLY A 99 3.26 -4.23 2.94
C GLY A 99 2.22 -3.67 1.99
N PHE A 100 2.66 -3.08 0.89
CA PHE A 100 1.79 -2.43 -0.09
C PHE A 100 1.56 -3.33 -1.29
N TYR A 101 0.35 -3.35 -1.81
CA TYR A 101 0.03 -4.05 -3.05
C TYR A 101 0.42 -3.23 -4.28
N GLU A 102 0.57 -3.90 -5.42
CA GLU A 102 0.91 -3.25 -6.69
C GLU A 102 -0.06 -2.11 -7.06
N TYR A 103 -1.37 -2.30 -6.87
CA TYR A 103 -2.38 -1.31 -7.23
C TYR A 103 -2.40 -0.08 -6.30
N GLU A 104 -1.74 -0.17 -5.14
CA GLU A 104 -1.57 0.92 -4.20
C GLU A 104 -0.34 1.77 -4.53
N LEU A 105 0.42 1.40 -5.56
CA LEU A 105 1.67 2.06 -5.96
C LEU A 105 1.56 2.69 -7.35
N HIS A 106 2.27 3.81 -7.52
CA HIS A 106 2.42 4.47 -8.81
C HIS A 106 3.87 4.86 -9.05
N SER A 107 4.45 4.48 -10.19
CA SER A 107 5.83 4.81 -10.55
C SER A 107 6.03 6.32 -10.72
N VAL A 108 7.15 6.84 -10.23
CA VAL A 108 7.53 8.24 -10.37
C VAL A 108 8.72 8.38 -11.32
N ALA A 109 8.58 9.19 -12.36
CA ALA A 109 9.67 9.45 -13.31
C ALA A 109 10.71 10.44 -12.78
N ASN A 110 10.27 11.45 -12.02
CA ASN A 110 11.12 12.52 -11.49
C ASN A 110 11.03 12.54 -9.95
N PRO A 111 11.82 11.71 -9.24
CA PRO A 111 11.74 11.59 -7.78
C PRO A 111 12.22 12.84 -7.05
N ASP A 112 13.08 13.64 -7.67
CA ASP A 112 13.70 14.84 -7.06
C ASP A 112 12.80 16.09 -7.12
N VAL A 113 11.60 15.98 -7.70
CA VAL A 113 10.65 17.09 -7.85
C VAL A 113 9.60 17.05 -6.74
N HIS A 114 9.62 18.07 -5.89
CA HIS A 114 8.68 18.22 -4.78
C HIS A 114 7.74 19.40 -4.98
N LEU A 115 6.48 19.21 -4.57
CA LEU A 115 5.47 20.26 -4.66
C LEU A 115 5.56 21.21 -3.48
N VAL A 116 5.52 22.51 -3.77
CA VAL A 116 5.47 23.57 -2.76
C VAL A 116 4.02 23.78 -2.32
N GLU A 117 3.78 23.73 -1.00
CA GLU A 117 2.49 24.10 -0.41
C GLU A 117 2.41 25.62 -0.26
N LYS A 118 3.44 26.21 0.36
CA LYS A 118 3.47 27.63 0.67
C LYS A 118 4.89 28.13 0.89
N VAL A 119 5.17 29.35 0.44
CA VAL A 119 6.37 30.09 0.84
C VAL A 119 6.09 30.80 2.17
N LEU A 120 6.88 30.47 3.20
CA LEU A 120 6.72 30.98 4.55
C LEU A 120 7.51 32.27 4.78
N ARG A 121 8.74 32.36 4.24
CA ARG A 121 9.62 33.53 4.37
C ARG A 121 10.47 33.72 3.11
N LYS A 122 11.00 34.93 2.93
CA LYS A 122 11.93 35.27 1.85
C LYS A 122 13.10 36.06 2.44
N ARG A 123 14.33 35.76 2.02
CA ARG A 123 15.54 36.50 2.41
C ARG A 123 16.56 36.45 1.28
N GLY A 124 17.00 37.61 0.79
CA GLY A 124 17.95 37.67 -0.32
C GLY A 124 17.47 36.84 -1.52
N ASN A 125 18.29 35.86 -1.93
CA ASN A 125 17.99 34.93 -3.03
C ASN A 125 17.42 33.58 -2.58
N GLU A 126 17.04 33.45 -1.31
CA GLU A 126 16.48 32.22 -0.75
C GLU A 126 15.01 32.41 -0.36
N VAL A 127 14.27 31.31 -0.42
CA VAL A 127 12.88 31.23 0.05
C VAL A 127 12.74 30.05 1.03
N TYR A 128 12.07 30.29 2.15
CA TYR A 128 11.77 29.25 3.14
C TYR A 128 10.41 28.64 2.82
N VAL A 129 10.39 27.34 2.56
CA VAL A 129 9.27 26.67 1.92
C VAL A 129 8.64 25.61 2.83
N LYS A 130 7.31 25.59 2.85
CA LYS A 130 6.50 24.47 3.32
C LYS A 130 6.26 23.53 2.15
N TRP A 131 6.76 22.31 2.23
CA TRP A 131 6.52 21.26 1.22
C TRP A 131 5.14 20.64 1.41
N LEU A 132 4.46 20.38 0.28
CA LEU A 132 3.12 19.81 0.25
C LEU A 132 3.13 18.36 0.72
N GLY A 133 2.30 18.06 1.71
CA GLY A 133 2.13 16.70 2.24
C GLY A 133 3.19 16.23 3.22
N PHE A 134 4.17 17.07 3.55
CA PHE A 134 5.16 16.82 4.60
C PHE A 134 4.77 17.52 5.90
N ASP A 135 5.40 17.21 7.02
CA ASP A 135 5.26 18.03 8.24
C ASP A 135 6.22 19.23 8.23
N ASN A 136 6.28 20.00 9.33
CA ASN A 136 7.10 21.21 9.42
C ASN A 136 8.61 20.93 9.54
N SER A 137 9.02 19.73 9.94
CA SER A 137 10.42 19.32 10.04
C SER A 137 11.13 19.25 8.69
N TYR A 138 10.37 19.14 7.58
CA TYR A 138 10.91 19.16 6.23
C TYR A 138 11.09 20.58 5.68
N ASN A 139 10.61 21.60 6.37
CA ASN A 139 10.67 22.98 5.88
C ASN A 139 12.12 23.42 5.72
N SER A 140 12.47 23.89 4.53
CA SER A 140 13.85 24.21 4.17
C SER A 140 13.95 25.51 3.39
N TRP A 141 15.14 26.11 3.43
CA TRP A 141 15.51 27.21 2.55
C TRP A 141 15.97 26.64 1.22
N ILE A 142 15.44 27.18 0.12
CA ILE A 142 15.88 26.85 -1.24
C ILE A 142 16.22 28.12 -2.00
N HIS A 143 17.12 28.01 -2.98
CA HIS A 143 17.41 29.12 -3.89
C HIS A 143 16.19 29.41 -4.77
N LYS A 144 15.95 30.69 -5.07
CA LYS A 144 14.81 31.11 -5.92
C LYS A 144 14.79 30.43 -7.28
N ASP A 145 15.96 30.17 -7.86
CA ASP A 145 16.10 29.55 -9.18
C ASP A 145 15.71 28.06 -9.21
N ASN A 146 15.59 27.42 -8.03
CA ASN A 146 15.10 26.05 -7.91
C ASN A 146 13.57 25.96 -7.83
N VAL A 147 12.88 27.11 -7.81
CA VAL A 147 11.42 27.17 -7.87
C VAL A 147 11.03 27.31 -9.34
N LEU A 148 10.37 26.27 -9.87
CA LEU A 148 9.76 26.27 -11.19
C LEU A 148 8.41 27.02 -11.19
#